data_AF-L8PIK9-F1
#
_entry.id   AF-L8PIK9-F1
#
_cell.length_a   1.000
_cell.length_b   1.000
_cell.length_c   1.000
_cell.angle_alpha   90.00
_cell.angle_beta   90.00
_cell.angle_gamma   90.00
#
_symmetry.space_group_name_H-M   'P 1'
#
loop_
_entity.id
_entity.type
_entity.pdbx_description
1 polymer ?
#
loop_
_entity_poly.entity_id
_entity_poly.type
_entity_poly.pdbx_seq_one_letter_code
_entity_poly.pdbx_strand_id
1 'polypeptide(L)'
;MKITADHARLVHALHGLLASCQDLADRHQAVLDRYRDADGYVIDDADTDYQDARITTAIEASDHLDTVIEQLTRLVGQAPPGTFTLTFAGRERHDGERPTSFAIQAASLHEARRVIEQLPGFQQWCQDNAADGAPGSAAPDVVFVRQQSHPGLRPPGEYVDLRPEQAPSAPAATSHSSPANLRPPTITSLPGPRSRPR
;
A
#
# COMPACT_ATOMS: atom_id res chain seq x y z
N MET A 1 -9.24 13.49 33.75
CA MET A 1 -10.68 13.49 33.36
C MET A 1 -10.96 13.69 31.87
N LYS A 2 -10.06 14.26 31.04
CA LYS A 2 -10.32 14.43 29.58
C LYS A 2 -10.31 13.12 28.76
N ILE A 3 -9.38 12.19 29.05
CA ILE A 3 -9.21 10.93 28.30
C ILE A 3 -10.47 10.04 28.38
N THR A 4 -11.12 10.00 29.54
CA THR A 4 -12.33 9.19 29.77
C THR A 4 -13.54 9.73 29.00
N ALA A 5 -13.62 11.06 28.82
CA ALA A 5 -14.68 11.71 28.09
C ALA A 5 -14.56 11.52 26.56
N ASP A 6 -13.33 11.50 26.04
CA ASP A 6 -13.06 11.19 24.62
C ASP A 6 -13.36 9.72 24.29
N HIS A 7 -12.97 8.81 25.19
CA HIS A 7 -13.26 7.40 25.00
C HIS A 7 -14.77 7.11 24.98
N ALA A 8 -15.54 7.71 25.92
CA ALA A 8 -16.99 7.54 25.94
C ALA A 8 -17.67 8.07 24.67
N ARG A 9 -17.18 9.18 24.11
CA ARG A 9 -17.67 9.74 22.84
C ARG A 9 -17.37 8.82 21.66
N LEU A 10 -16.16 8.28 21.59
CA LEU A 10 -15.77 7.32 20.55
C LEU A 10 -16.65 6.07 20.59
N VAL A 11 -16.83 5.46 21.78
CA VAL A 11 -17.66 4.27 21.96
C VAL A 11 -19.12 4.56 21.57
N HIS A 12 -19.66 5.71 21.96
CA HIS A 12 -21.01 6.11 21.58
C HIS A 12 -21.17 6.27 20.05
N ALA A 13 -20.20 6.89 19.38
CA ALA A 13 -20.21 7.04 17.93
C ALA A 13 -20.10 5.68 17.21
N LEU A 14 -19.27 4.76 17.71
CA LEU A 14 -19.14 3.41 17.16
C LEU A 14 -20.44 2.60 17.33
N HIS A 15 -21.13 2.72 18.47
CA HIS A 15 -22.45 2.11 18.63
C HIS A 15 -23.50 2.70 17.69
N GLY A 16 -23.44 4.01 17.42
CA GLY A 16 -24.31 4.65 16.43
C GLY A 16 -24.09 4.11 15.02
N LEU A 17 -22.83 3.92 14.62
CA LEU A 17 -22.48 3.29 13.34
C LEU A 17 -22.96 1.83 13.26
N LEU A 18 -22.76 1.06 14.33
CA LEU A 18 -23.21 -0.33 14.39
C LEU A 18 -24.74 -0.42 14.27
N ALA A 19 -25.48 0.42 14.99
CA ALA A 19 -26.93 0.48 14.92
C ALA A 19 -27.41 0.83 13.51
N SER A 20 -26.76 1.80 12.84
CA SER A 20 -27.06 2.15 11.46
C SER A 20 -26.87 0.96 10.49
N CYS A 21 -25.79 0.19 10.65
CA CYS A 21 -25.56 -1.01 9.85
C CYS A 21 -26.61 -2.10 10.11
N GLN A 22 -27.04 -2.25 11.37
CA GLN A 22 -28.08 -3.22 11.76
C GLN A 22 -29.44 -2.83 11.17
N ASP A 23 -29.85 -1.56 11.30
CA ASP A 23 -31.10 -1.05 10.72
C ASP A 23 -31.14 -1.24 9.20
N LEU A 24 -30.00 -1.03 8.52
CA LEU A 24 -29.89 -1.28 7.08
C LEU A 24 -30.06 -2.76 6.75
N ALA A 25 -29.34 -3.63 7.47
CA ALA A 25 -29.42 -5.08 7.28
C ALA A 25 -30.84 -5.61 7.52
N ASP A 26 -31.50 -5.16 8.59
CA ASP A 26 -32.88 -5.56 8.93
C ASP A 26 -33.86 -5.11 7.84
N ARG A 27 -33.71 -3.89 7.32
CA ARG A 27 -34.56 -3.39 6.22
C ARG A 27 -34.34 -4.18 4.93
N HIS A 28 -33.09 -4.50 4.58
CA HIS A 28 -32.78 -5.30 3.39
C HIS A 28 -33.33 -6.72 3.52
N GLN A 29 -33.14 -7.34 4.68
CA GLN A 29 -33.68 -8.65 4.99
C GLN A 29 -35.21 -8.64 4.89
N ALA A 30 -35.89 -7.65 5.46
CA ALA A 30 -37.35 -7.50 5.36
C ALA A 30 -37.85 -7.26 3.91
N VAL A 31 -37.03 -6.70 3.03
CA VAL A 31 -37.34 -6.58 1.60
C VAL A 31 -37.23 -7.94 0.91
N LEU A 32 -36.15 -8.67 1.17
CA LEU A 32 -35.88 -9.98 0.57
C LEU A 32 -36.86 -11.05 1.05
N ASP A 33 -37.28 -11.00 2.31
CA ASP A 33 -38.21 -11.98 2.90
C ASP A 33 -39.61 -11.93 2.29
N ARG A 34 -39.97 -10.87 1.55
CA ARG A 34 -41.23 -10.81 0.79
C ARG A 34 -41.27 -11.82 -0.35
N TYR A 35 -40.10 -12.25 -0.82
CA TYR A 35 -39.94 -13.18 -1.93
C TYR A 35 -39.52 -14.57 -1.46
N ARG A 36 -39.51 -14.82 -0.14
CA ARG A 36 -39.18 -16.11 0.44
C ARG A 36 -40.41 -16.78 1.03
N ASP A 37 -40.43 -18.10 1.00
CA ASP A 37 -41.43 -18.90 1.68
C ASP A 37 -41.13 -19.06 3.18
N ALA A 38 -41.98 -19.79 3.89
CA ALA A 38 -41.84 -20.04 5.32
C ALA A 38 -40.58 -20.84 5.70
N ASP A 39 -40.00 -21.57 4.74
CA ASP A 39 -38.79 -22.35 4.90
C ASP A 39 -37.53 -21.54 4.51
N GLY A 40 -37.70 -20.30 4.01
CA GLY A 40 -36.65 -19.37 3.63
C GLY A 40 -36.15 -19.54 2.19
N TYR A 41 -36.79 -20.37 1.38
CA TYR A 41 -36.48 -20.52 -0.04
C TYR A 41 -37.13 -19.40 -0.84
N VAL A 42 -36.46 -18.98 -1.92
CA VAL A 42 -37.04 -18.01 -2.86
C VAL A 42 -38.23 -18.67 -3.56
N ILE A 43 -39.37 -17.98 -3.59
CA ILE A 43 -40.58 -18.45 -4.27
C ILE A 43 -40.28 -18.51 -5.78
N ASP A 44 -40.50 -19.67 -6.41
CA ASP A 44 -40.13 -19.94 -7.80
C ASP A 44 -40.62 -18.85 -8.79
N ASP A 45 -41.87 -18.40 -8.63
CA ASP A 45 -42.48 -17.37 -9.49
C ASP A 45 -41.94 -15.95 -9.25
N ALA A 46 -41.16 -15.76 -8.19
CA ALA A 46 -40.65 -14.46 -7.76
C ALA A 46 -39.12 -14.32 -7.89
N ASP A 47 -38.43 -15.28 -8.51
CA ASP A 47 -36.96 -15.27 -8.59
C ASP A 47 -36.43 -13.99 -9.25
N THR A 48 -37.03 -13.56 -10.38
CA THR A 48 -36.59 -12.32 -11.07
C THR A 48 -36.71 -11.09 -10.18
N ASP A 49 -37.86 -10.91 -9.52
CA ASP A 49 -38.08 -9.78 -8.61
C ASP A 49 -37.16 -9.85 -7.38
N TYR A 50 -36.88 -11.06 -6.87
CA TYR A 50 -35.91 -11.28 -5.80
C TYR A 50 -34.49 -10.89 -6.23
N GLN A 51 -34.06 -11.23 -7.44
CA GLN A 51 -32.74 -10.84 -7.94
C GLN A 51 -32.63 -9.31 -8.05
N ASP A 52 -33.66 -8.65 -8.58
CA ASP A 52 -33.69 -7.18 -8.71
C ASP A 52 -33.66 -6.49 -7.35
N ALA A 53 -34.43 -7.00 -6.37
CA ALA A 53 -34.40 -6.54 -5.00
C ALA A 53 -33.01 -6.75 -4.36
N ARG A 54 -32.37 -7.90 -4.62
CA ARG A 54 -31.03 -8.20 -4.10
C ARG A 54 -29.95 -7.29 -4.70
N ILE A 55 -30.04 -6.97 -5.99
CA ILE A 55 -29.12 -6.01 -6.63
C ILE A 55 -29.32 -4.62 -6.03
N THR A 56 -30.57 -4.17 -5.91
CA THR A 56 -30.90 -2.85 -5.36
C THR A 56 -30.39 -2.70 -3.92
N THR A 57 -30.66 -3.68 -3.07
CA THR A 57 -30.18 -3.69 -1.68
C THR A 57 -28.65 -3.79 -1.60
N ALA A 58 -28.01 -4.57 -2.48
CA ALA A 58 -26.55 -4.62 -2.54
C ALA A 58 -25.90 -3.27 -2.92
N ILE A 59 -26.51 -2.52 -3.86
CA ILE A 59 -26.06 -1.17 -4.22
C ILE A 59 -26.19 -0.22 -3.02
N GLU A 60 -27.36 -0.21 -2.37
CA GLU A 60 -27.57 0.63 -1.17
C GLU A 60 -26.60 0.27 -0.04
N ALA A 61 -26.31 -1.03 0.15
CA ALA A 61 -25.31 -1.49 1.11
C ALA A 61 -23.90 -1.00 0.78
N SER A 62 -23.53 -1.00 -0.50
CA SER A 62 -22.25 -0.47 -0.97
C SER A 62 -22.11 1.03 -0.67
N ASP A 63 -23.12 1.82 -1.03
CA ASP A 63 -23.13 3.27 -0.76
C ASP A 63 -23.10 3.58 0.74
N HIS A 64 -23.78 2.76 1.54
CA HIS A 64 -23.73 2.89 3.00
C HIS A 64 -22.35 2.55 3.56
N LEU A 65 -21.67 1.52 3.03
CA LEU A 65 -20.31 1.18 3.45
C LEU A 65 -19.34 2.33 3.21
N ASP A 66 -19.45 3.03 2.08
CA ASP A 66 -18.63 4.22 1.81
C ASP A 66 -18.86 5.31 2.88
N THR A 67 -20.12 5.52 3.26
CA THR A 67 -20.49 6.46 4.33
C THR A 67 -19.90 6.03 5.69
N VAL A 68 -19.99 4.75 6.03
CA VAL A 68 -19.44 4.19 7.28
C VAL A 68 -17.91 4.34 7.32
N ILE A 69 -17.23 4.05 6.21
CA ILE A 69 -15.78 4.22 6.08
C ILE A 69 -15.38 5.69 6.29
N GLU A 70 -16.11 6.62 5.68
CA GLU A 70 -15.85 8.05 5.86
C GLU A 70 -16.03 8.48 7.32
N GLN A 71 -17.13 8.08 7.96
CA GLN A 71 -17.40 8.40 9.36
C GLN A 71 -16.36 7.79 10.30
N LEU A 72 -15.98 6.53 10.08
CA LEU A 72 -14.91 5.88 10.85
C LEU A 72 -13.60 6.63 10.70
N THR A 73 -13.21 7.01 9.47
CA THR A 73 -12.00 7.78 9.20
C THR A 73 -12.01 9.12 9.92
N ARG A 74 -13.15 9.81 9.97
CA ARG A 74 -13.31 11.08 10.72
C ARG A 74 -13.20 10.86 12.23
N LEU A 75 -13.73 9.76 12.76
CA LEU A 75 -13.73 9.45 14.20
C LEU A 75 -12.37 9.03 14.72
N VAL A 76 -11.67 8.15 14.00
CA VAL A 76 -10.36 7.63 14.43
C VAL A 76 -9.19 8.51 13.97
N GLY A 77 -9.46 9.44 13.06
CA GLY A 77 -8.45 10.27 12.40
C GLY A 77 -7.67 9.48 11.34
N GLN A 78 -6.88 10.21 10.53
CA GLN A 78 -5.88 9.56 9.70
C GLN A 78 -4.79 8.98 10.61
N ALA A 79 -4.54 7.67 10.51
CA ALA A 79 -3.39 7.08 11.18
C ALA A 79 -2.13 7.78 10.65
N PRO A 80 -1.25 8.30 11.53
CA PRO A 80 -0.04 8.95 11.09
C PRO A 80 0.80 7.93 10.29
N PRO A 81 1.45 8.36 9.19
CA PRO A 81 2.30 7.46 8.43
C PRO A 81 3.39 6.91 9.34
N GLY A 82 3.43 5.58 9.44
CA GLY A 82 4.46 4.83 10.12
C GLY A 82 5.33 4.10 9.09
N THR A 83 6.49 3.63 9.55
CA THR A 83 7.33 2.79 8.71
C THR A 83 6.76 1.38 8.62
N PHE A 84 6.73 0.83 7.42
CA PHE A 84 6.32 -0.54 7.13
C PHE A 84 7.43 -1.23 6.32
N THR A 85 7.62 -2.52 6.60
CA THR A 85 8.45 -3.40 5.77
C THR A 85 7.55 -4.33 4.97
N LEU A 86 7.67 -4.30 3.65
CA LEU A 86 6.95 -5.20 2.74
C LEU A 86 7.93 -6.15 2.10
N THR A 87 7.57 -7.42 2.06
CA THR A 87 8.41 -8.47 1.50
C THR A 87 7.77 -9.03 0.25
N PHE A 88 8.58 -9.16 -0.79
CA PHE A 88 8.20 -9.74 -2.07
C PHE A 88 9.21 -10.81 -2.43
N ALA A 89 8.74 -11.89 -3.06
CA ALA A 89 9.59 -12.92 -3.62
C ALA A 89 9.58 -12.78 -5.13
N GLY A 90 10.73 -12.46 -5.72
CA GLY A 90 10.94 -12.41 -7.16
C GLY A 90 11.38 -13.74 -7.75
N ARG A 91 12.30 -13.69 -8.73
CA ARG A 91 12.95 -14.87 -9.34
C ARG A 91 13.82 -15.65 -8.35
N GLU A 92 14.34 -14.95 -7.34
CA GLU A 92 15.11 -15.48 -6.20
C GLU A 92 14.49 -16.71 -5.53
N ARG A 93 13.16 -16.87 -5.59
CA ARG A 93 12.47 -18.06 -5.05
C ARG A 93 12.82 -19.36 -5.78
N HIS A 94 13.23 -19.27 -7.05
CA HIS A 94 13.64 -20.43 -7.86
C HIS A 94 15.08 -20.84 -7.56
N ASP A 95 15.90 -19.88 -7.12
CA ASP A 95 17.32 -20.07 -6.80
C ASP A 95 17.56 -20.36 -5.30
N GLY A 96 16.50 -20.34 -4.48
CA GLY A 96 16.58 -20.57 -3.02
C GLY A 96 17.08 -19.35 -2.23
N GLU A 97 17.18 -18.19 -2.89
CA GLU A 97 17.56 -16.92 -2.28
C GLU A 97 16.41 -16.33 -1.43
N ARG A 98 16.78 -15.48 -0.46
CA ARG A 98 15.80 -14.90 0.47
C ARG A 98 14.92 -13.86 -0.24
N PRO A 99 13.62 -13.78 0.10
CA PRO A 99 12.73 -12.74 -0.42
C PRO A 99 13.23 -11.32 -0.12
N THR A 100 13.15 -10.45 -1.12
CA THR A 100 13.53 -9.03 -1.00
C THR A 100 12.51 -8.27 -0.15
N SER A 101 13.00 -7.45 0.79
CA SER A 101 12.16 -6.62 1.66
C SER A 101 12.41 -5.13 1.41
N PHE A 102 11.36 -4.32 1.50
CA PHE A 102 11.39 -2.89 1.22
C PHE A 102 10.80 -2.12 2.39
N ALA A 103 11.47 -1.04 2.81
CA ALA A 103 10.96 -0.13 3.83
C ALA A 103 10.31 1.10 3.17
N ILE A 104 9.09 1.43 3.59
CA ILE A 104 8.32 2.61 3.14
C ILE A 104 7.54 3.23 4.32
N GLN A 105 7.01 4.43 4.12
CA GLN A 105 6.04 5.12 4.99
C GLN A 105 4.62 4.90 4.47
N ALA A 106 3.69 4.52 5.35
CA ALA A 106 2.26 4.38 5.03
C ALA A 106 1.43 4.43 6.32
N ALA A 107 0.12 4.59 6.25
CA ALA A 107 -0.76 4.51 7.41
C ALA A 107 -1.19 3.06 7.73
N SER A 108 -1.07 2.14 6.77
CA SER A 108 -1.40 0.71 6.95
C SER A 108 -0.66 -0.19 5.96
N LEU A 109 -0.60 -1.50 6.21
CA LEU A 109 -0.06 -2.46 5.23
C LEU A 109 -0.81 -2.47 3.89
N HIS A 110 -2.12 -2.20 3.90
CA HIS A 110 -2.91 -2.14 2.66
C HIS A 110 -2.48 -0.94 1.82
N GLU A 111 -2.41 0.24 2.44
CA GLU A 111 -1.92 1.45 1.77
C GLU A 111 -0.47 1.28 1.34
N ALA A 112 0.37 0.70 2.19
CA ALA A 112 1.78 0.46 1.88
C ALA A 112 1.94 -0.38 0.61
N ARG A 113 1.08 -1.39 0.40
CA ARG A 113 1.06 -2.18 -0.83
C ARG A 113 0.69 -1.34 -2.07
N ARG A 114 -0.28 -0.43 -1.96
CA ARG A 114 -0.62 0.47 -3.08
C ARG A 114 0.48 1.48 -3.36
N VAL A 115 1.11 2.02 -2.32
CA VAL A 115 2.14 3.05 -2.44
C VAL A 115 3.41 2.47 -3.06
N ILE A 116 3.86 1.28 -2.62
CA ILE A 116 5.09 0.69 -3.14
C ILE A 116 5.01 0.38 -4.65
N GLU A 117 3.84 0.00 -5.16
CA GLU A 117 3.60 -0.26 -6.59
C GLU A 117 3.85 0.98 -7.47
N GLN A 118 3.81 2.18 -6.89
CA GLN A 118 4.08 3.45 -7.57
C GLN A 118 5.53 3.94 -7.43
N LEU A 119 6.37 3.26 -6.63
CA LEU A 119 7.73 3.70 -6.36
C LEU A 119 8.70 3.24 -7.46
N PRO A 120 9.51 4.15 -8.05
CA PRO A 120 10.47 3.81 -9.10
C PRO A 120 11.42 2.66 -8.72
N GLY A 121 11.96 2.65 -7.49
CA GLY A 121 12.87 1.61 -7.06
C GLY A 121 12.23 0.22 -7.01
N PHE A 122 10.96 0.14 -6.63
CA PHE A 122 10.20 -1.11 -6.64
C PHE A 122 9.83 -1.55 -8.07
N GLN A 123 9.45 -0.61 -8.93
CA GLN A 123 9.16 -0.90 -10.34
C GLN A 123 10.39 -1.42 -11.07
N GLN A 124 11.56 -0.83 -10.81
CA GLN A 124 12.83 -1.33 -11.35
C GLN A 124 13.13 -2.74 -10.86
N TRP A 125 13.01 -3.01 -9.55
CA TRP A 125 13.20 -4.36 -9.02
C TRP A 125 12.22 -5.38 -9.62
N CYS A 126 10.96 -4.99 -9.86
CA CYS A 126 9.99 -5.83 -10.56
C CYS A 126 10.43 -6.15 -11.99
N GLN A 127 10.96 -5.17 -12.73
CA GLN A 127 11.49 -5.36 -14.09
C GLN A 127 12.72 -6.27 -14.09
N ASP A 128 13.63 -6.08 -13.14
CA ASP A 128 14.80 -6.94 -12.93
C ASP A 128 14.39 -8.35 -12.49
N ASN A 129 13.13 -8.58 -12.12
CA ASN A 129 12.56 -9.89 -11.79
C ASN A 129 11.57 -10.41 -12.86
N ALA A 130 11.46 -9.74 -14.01
CA ALA A 130 10.73 -10.26 -15.16
C ALA A 130 11.52 -11.41 -15.82
N ALA A 131 10.83 -12.37 -16.45
CA ALA A 131 11.48 -13.49 -17.13
C ALA A 131 12.26 -13.03 -18.37
N ASP A 132 13.49 -13.53 -18.55
CA ASP A 132 14.33 -13.21 -19.71
C ASP A 132 13.64 -13.64 -21.01
N GLY A 133 13.50 -12.71 -21.95
CA GLY A 133 12.93 -12.96 -23.28
C GLY A 133 11.40 -12.97 -23.33
N ALA A 134 10.71 -12.64 -22.24
CA ALA A 134 9.29 -12.43 -22.30
C ALA A 134 8.97 -11.13 -23.08
N PRO A 135 8.06 -11.15 -24.08
CA PRO A 135 7.58 -9.91 -24.68
C PRO A 135 7.04 -9.00 -23.57
N GLY A 136 7.17 -7.68 -23.72
CA GLY A 136 6.95 -6.64 -22.68
C GLY A 136 5.55 -6.52 -22.05
N SER A 137 4.82 -7.62 -21.99
CA SER A 137 3.49 -7.83 -21.41
C SER A 137 3.45 -9.02 -20.44
N ALA A 138 4.50 -9.84 -20.32
CA ALA A 138 4.52 -10.86 -19.27
C ALA A 138 4.65 -10.18 -17.91
N ALA A 139 3.65 -10.39 -17.05
CA ALA A 139 3.68 -9.86 -15.69
C ALA A 139 4.96 -10.34 -14.97
N PRO A 140 5.63 -9.47 -14.21
CA PRO A 140 6.80 -9.86 -13.44
C PRO A 140 6.42 -10.99 -12.48
N ASP A 141 7.32 -11.95 -12.32
CA ASP A 141 7.10 -13.15 -11.53
C ASP A 141 7.31 -12.85 -10.03
N VAL A 142 6.53 -11.90 -9.52
CA VAL A 142 6.68 -11.27 -8.20
C VAL A 142 5.49 -11.62 -7.33
N VAL A 143 5.77 -12.19 -6.15
CA VAL A 143 4.75 -12.61 -5.19
C VAL A 143 4.89 -11.81 -3.90
N PHE A 144 3.80 -11.16 -3.46
CA PHE A 144 3.75 -10.50 -2.16
C PHE A 144 3.71 -11.52 -1.01
N VAL A 145 4.70 -11.49 -0.12
CA VAL A 145 4.83 -12.41 1.02
C VAL A 145 4.25 -11.76 2.28
N ARG A 146 2.92 -11.84 2.42
CA ARG A 146 2.18 -11.19 3.51
C ARG A 146 2.70 -11.56 4.91
N GLN A 147 3.05 -12.82 5.12
CA GLN A 147 3.50 -13.33 6.43
C GLN A 147 4.84 -12.72 6.89
N GLN A 148 5.65 -12.19 5.97
CA GLN A 148 6.94 -11.57 6.25
C GLN A 148 6.87 -10.04 6.24
N SER A 149 5.71 -9.46 5.89
CA SER A 149 5.48 -8.02 5.86
C SER A 149 4.86 -7.55 7.18
N HIS A 150 5.35 -6.44 7.74
CA HIS A 150 4.95 -5.99 9.07
C HIS A 150 5.15 -4.47 9.26
N PRO A 151 4.47 -3.85 10.24
CA PRO A 151 4.84 -2.52 10.71
C PRO A 151 6.26 -2.52 11.31
N GLY A 152 6.98 -1.42 11.15
CA GLY A 152 8.35 -1.24 11.60
C GLY A 152 9.42 -1.60 10.56
N LEU A 153 10.67 -1.60 11.01
CA LEU A 153 11.86 -1.91 10.22
C LEU A 153 12.39 -3.30 10.57
N ARG A 154 12.95 -3.98 9.58
CA ARG A 154 13.90 -5.08 9.79
C ARG A 154 15.28 -4.52 10.20
N PRO A 155 16.19 -5.37 10.70
CA PRO A 155 17.57 -4.97 10.95
C PRO A 155 18.21 -4.30 9.72
N PRO A 156 19.07 -3.29 9.89
CA PRO A 156 19.77 -2.66 8.78
C PRO A 156 20.50 -3.69 7.91
N GLY A 157 20.37 -3.56 6.58
CA GLY A 157 20.96 -4.49 5.61
C GLY A 157 20.04 -5.65 5.18
N GLU A 158 18.87 -5.81 5.80
CA GLU A 158 17.88 -6.81 5.39
C GLU A 158 16.72 -6.26 4.54
N TYR A 159 16.78 -4.97 4.19
CA TYR A 159 15.76 -4.30 3.41
C TYR A 159 16.34 -3.21 2.51
N VAL A 160 15.64 -2.92 1.42
CA VAL A 160 15.88 -1.77 0.53
C VAL A 160 15.04 -0.59 1.03
N ASP A 161 15.68 0.55 1.29
CA ASP A 161 14.98 1.72 1.82
C ASP A 161 14.42 2.59 0.69
N LEU A 162 13.10 2.53 0.48
CA LEU A 162 12.40 3.33 -0.53
C LEU A 162 11.70 4.56 0.05
N ARG A 163 11.84 4.80 1.37
CA ARG A 163 11.28 6.01 2.02
C ARG A 163 11.76 7.32 1.39
N PRO A 164 13.02 7.46 0.93
CA PRO A 164 13.46 8.68 0.25
C PRO A 164 12.69 9.00 -1.03
N GLU A 165 12.16 8.00 -1.73
CA GLU A 165 11.37 8.18 -2.97
C GLU A 165 9.97 8.72 -2.70
N GLN A 166 9.50 8.61 -1.45
CA GLN A 166 8.18 9.10 -1.02
C GLN A 166 8.21 10.56 -0.56
N ALA A 167 9.40 11.13 -0.36
CA ALA A 167 9.52 12.54 -0.08
C ALA A 167 8.99 13.32 -1.29
N PRO A 168 8.21 14.40 -1.10
CA PRO A 168 7.85 15.26 -2.21
C PRO A 168 9.15 15.70 -2.88
N SER A 169 9.31 15.37 -4.16
CA SER A 169 10.43 15.85 -4.97
C SER A 169 10.49 17.36 -4.79
N ALA A 170 11.46 17.84 -4.01
CA ALA A 170 11.73 19.26 -3.98
C ALA A 170 11.95 19.69 -5.43
N PRO A 171 11.31 20.78 -5.91
CA PRO A 171 11.57 21.23 -7.26
C PRO A 171 13.07 21.41 -7.38
N ALA A 172 13.66 20.71 -8.35
CA ALA A 172 15.08 20.78 -8.63
C ALA A 172 15.47 22.25 -8.66
N ALA A 173 16.25 22.69 -7.67
CA ALA A 173 16.94 23.96 -7.76
C ALA A 173 17.77 23.86 -9.03
N THR A 174 17.32 24.55 -10.06
CA THR A 174 17.99 24.64 -11.35
C THR A 174 19.31 25.36 -11.10
N SER A 175 20.33 24.59 -10.76
CA SER A 175 21.73 25.00 -10.83
C SER A 175 22.06 25.23 -12.30
N HIS A 176 21.68 26.40 -12.82
CA HIS A 176 22.25 26.96 -14.03
C HIS A 176 23.70 27.34 -13.73
N SER A 177 24.60 26.35 -13.82
CA SER A 177 26.02 26.60 -14.03
C SER A 177 26.31 26.31 -15.49
N SER A 178 26.43 27.40 -16.25
CA SER A 178 26.75 27.45 -17.68
C SER A 178 27.91 26.53 -18.10
N PRO A 179 27.87 25.97 -19.33
CA PRO A 179 28.97 25.20 -19.87
C PRO A 179 30.00 26.16 -20.50
N ALA A 180 31.22 26.22 -19.94
CA ALA A 180 32.33 26.86 -20.61
C ALA A 180 33.66 26.16 -20.31
N ASN A 181 34.18 25.53 -21.37
CA ASN A 181 35.57 25.21 -21.64
C ASN A 181 36.29 24.14 -20.82
N LEU A 182 36.33 22.96 -21.44
CA LEU A 182 37.45 22.03 -21.47
C LEU A 182 38.81 22.76 -21.52
N ARG A 183 39.65 22.49 -20.52
CA ARG A 183 41.11 22.58 -20.64
C ARG A 183 41.73 21.48 -19.76
N PRO A 184 42.55 20.56 -20.30
CA PRO A 184 43.17 19.51 -19.51
C PRO A 184 44.41 20.05 -18.78
N PRO A 185 44.66 19.69 -17.51
CA PRO A 185 45.96 19.91 -16.91
C PRO A 185 46.93 18.77 -17.27
N THR A 186 48.11 19.21 -17.71
CA THR A 186 49.31 18.48 -18.08
C THR A 186 49.84 17.60 -16.94
N ILE A 187 50.14 16.34 -17.27
CA ILE A 187 50.89 15.41 -16.41
C ILE A 187 52.32 15.93 -16.26
N THR A 188 52.75 16.20 -15.03
CA THR A 188 54.18 16.43 -14.70
C THR A 188 54.64 15.33 -13.76
N SER A 189 55.57 14.53 -14.25
CA SER A 189 56.18 13.36 -13.60
C SER A 189 56.97 13.68 -12.33
N LEU A 190 56.96 12.73 -11.40
CA LEU A 190 57.90 12.57 -10.29
C LEU A 190 59.37 12.58 -10.76
N PRO A 191 60.29 13.03 -9.88
CA PRO A 191 61.64 12.48 -9.79
C PRO A 191 61.85 11.70 -8.48
N GLY A 192 62.38 10.49 -8.61
CA GLY A 192 62.92 9.66 -7.53
C GLY A 192 64.33 10.10 -7.05
N PRO A 193 64.96 9.30 -6.19
CA PRO A 193 65.70 9.77 -5.00
C PRO A 193 67.20 9.98 -5.22
N ARG A 194 67.87 10.71 -4.29
CA ARG A 194 69.32 10.61 -4.05
C ARG A 194 69.76 11.17 -2.67
N SER A 195 70.16 10.23 -1.81
CA SER A 195 71.37 10.16 -0.96
C SER A 195 71.87 11.35 -0.11
N ARG A 196 72.09 11.03 1.19
CA ARG A 196 72.98 11.64 2.22
C ARG A 196 74.40 11.98 1.69
N PRO A 197 75.11 12.97 2.30
CA PRO A 197 75.95 12.79 3.51
C PRO A 197 75.73 13.93 4.55
N ARG A 198 76.17 13.85 5.80
CA ARG A 198 77.47 13.47 6.36
C ARG A 198 77.34 13.02 7.81
#